data_AF-A0A7C4C3I9-F1
#
_entry.id   AF-A0A7C4C3I9-F1
#
_cell.length_a   1.000
_cell.length_b   1.000
_cell.length_c   1.000
_cell.angle_alpha   90.00
_cell.angle_beta   90.00
_cell.angle_gamma   90.00
#
_symmetry.space_group_name_H-M   'P 1'
#
loop_
_entity.id
_entity.type
_entity.pdbx_description
1 polymer ?
#
loop_
_entity_poly.entity_id
_entity_poly.type
_entity_poly.pdbx_seq_one_letter_code
_entity_poly.pdbx_strand_id
1 'polypeptide(L)'
;MHLWIKEFEKVVESIKTSNRRLQTLIELMKSKRISQLTFEYLKRSYESEAKSIEERRRSLLDRLRNYLNEIDQQIKSIEKRIVSIEERYTVGEIDEESYKKQIEALQTILQGVTEEFESVKKSIAVLEELKIELPGEL
;
A
#
# COMPACT_ATOMS: atom_id res chain seq x y z
N MET A 1 -6.55 -7.80 -11.06
CA MET A 1 -5.57 -7.78 -9.95
C MET A 1 -4.78 -6.49 -10.04
N HIS A 2 -4.97 -5.56 -9.09
CA HIS A 2 -4.34 -4.24 -9.13
C HIS A 2 -2.82 -4.38 -9.03
N LEU A 3 -2.07 -3.75 -9.94
CA LEU A 3 -0.61 -3.86 -10.03
C LEU A 3 0.10 -3.47 -8.72
N TRP A 4 -0.46 -2.49 -8.00
CA TRP A 4 0.10 -2.01 -6.74
C TRP A 4 0.08 -3.07 -5.62
N ILE A 5 -0.89 -4.00 -5.62
CA ILE A 5 -0.99 -5.07 -4.61
C ILE A 5 0.19 -6.02 -4.75
N LYS A 6 0.52 -6.44 -5.97
CA LYS A 6 1.68 -7.30 -6.23
C LYS A 6 2.99 -6.62 -5.84
N GLU A 7 3.09 -5.32 -6.12
CA GLU A 7 4.28 -4.54 -5.75
C GLU A 7 4.40 -4.41 -4.22
N PHE A 8 3.29 -4.14 -3.54
CA PHE A 8 3.20 -4.12 -2.08
C PHE A 8 3.65 -5.45 -1.46
N GLU A 9 3.11 -6.59 -1.93
CA GLU A 9 3.50 -7.92 -1.46
C GLU A 9 5.00 -8.16 -1.63
N LYS A 10 5.54 -7.79 -2.79
CA LYS A 10 6.97 -7.95 -3.09
C LYS A 10 7.85 -7.08 -2.18
N VAL A 11 7.47 -5.83 -1.93
CA VAL A 11 8.21 -4.92 -1.04
C VAL A 11 8.19 -5.44 0.39
N VAL A 12 7.01 -5.83 0.90
CA VAL A 12 6.85 -6.38 2.25
C VAL A 12 7.70 -7.64 2.43
N GLU A 13 7.66 -8.56 1.47
CA GLU A 13 8.44 -9.80 1.56
C GLU A 13 9.95 -9.54 1.48
N SER A 14 10.37 -8.58 0.63
CA SER A 14 11.79 -8.20 0.52
C SER A 14 12.33 -7.64 1.83
N ILE A 15 11.56 -6.79 2.52
CA ILE A 15 11.94 -6.23 3.83
C ILE A 15 12.03 -7.33 4.89
N LYS A 16 11.01 -8.21 4.96
CA LYS A 16 11.01 -9.36 5.91
C LYS A 16 12.22 -10.27 5.69
N THR A 17 12.52 -10.60 4.43
CA THR A 17 13.66 -11.43 4.08
C THR A 17 14.98 -10.75 4.42
N SER A 18 15.10 -9.44 4.15
CA SER A 18 16.30 -8.67 4.49
C SER A 18 16.56 -8.67 6.01
N ASN A 19 15.53 -8.41 6.82
CA ASN A 19 15.64 -8.47 8.28
C ASN A 19 16.06 -9.86 8.78
N ARG A 20 15.47 -10.93 8.25
CA ARG A 20 15.88 -12.31 8.60
C ARG A 20 17.33 -12.60 8.24
N ARG A 21 17.82 -12.12 7.09
CA ARG A 21 19.21 -12.27 6.66
C ARG A 21 20.17 -11.53 7.60
N LEU A 22 19.83 -10.30 7.98
CA LEU A 22 20.62 -9.50 8.92
C LEU A 22 20.70 -10.16 10.30
N GLN A 23 19.57 -10.63 10.84
CA GLN A 23 19.54 -11.35 12.12
C GLN A 23 20.37 -12.64 12.07
N THR A 24 20.23 -13.44 11.01
CA THR A 24 21.05 -14.64 10.80
C THR A 24 22.54 -14.31 10.75
N LEU A 25 22.91 -13.23 10.05
CA LEU A 25 24.30 -12.80 9.95
C LEU A 25 24.90 -12.42 11.32
N ILE A 26 24.12 -11.72 12.16
CA ILE A 26 24.48 -11.37 13.53
C ILE A 26 24.68 -12.64 14.37
N GLU A 27 23.77 -13.62 14.29
CA GLU A 27 23.86 -14.88 15.03
C GLU A 27 25.08 -15.72 14.61
N LEU A 28 25.39 -15.78 13.32
CA LEU A 28 26.57 -16.46 12.80
C LEU A 28 27.87 -15.83 13.33
N MET A 29 27.89 -14.50 13.44
CA MET A 29 29.01 -13.77 14.04
C MET A 29 29.13 -14.04 15.55
N LYS A 30 28.02 -13.94 16.29
CA LYS A 30 27.96 -14.22 17.74
C LYS A 30 28.41 -15.64 18.08
N SER A 31 28.03 -16.61 17.26
CA SER A 31 28.41 -18.03 17.39
C SER A 31 29.82 -18.35 16.88
N LYS A 32 30.60 -17.33 16.44
CA LYS A 32 31.95 -17.46 15.88
C LYS A 32 32.03 -18.43 14.69
N ARG A 33 30.91 -18.66 13.99
CA ARG A 33 30.83 -19.51 12.79
C ARG A 33 31.37 -18.82 11.54
N ILE A 34 31.47 -17.49 11.58
CA ILE A 34 32.11 -16.66 10.55
C ILE A 34 33.14 -15.74 11.19
N SER A 35 34.11 -15.28 10.39
CA SER A 35 35.09 -14.30 10.81
C SER A 35 34.52 -12.87 10.81
N GLN A 36 35.14 -11.95 11.57
CA GLN A 36 34.79 -10.52 11.51
C GLN A 36 34.89 -9.97 10.08
N LEU A 37 35.91 -10.36 9.33
CA LEU A 37 36.10 -9.90 7.95
C LEU A 37 34.93 -10.35 7.04
N THR A 38 34.48 -11.59 7.20
CA THR A 38 33.33 -12.14 6.46
C THR A 38 32.04 -11.41 6.85
N PHE A 39 31.84 -11.15 8.15
CA PHE A 39 30.70 -10.40 8.65
C PHE A 39 30.63 -9.00 8.04
N GLU A 40 31.73 -8.22 8.10
CA GLU A 40 31.78 -6.86 7.56
C GLU A 40 31.59 -6.79 6.04
N TYR A 41 32.03 -7.82 5.31
CA TYR A 41 31.80 -7.90 3.87
C TYR A 41 30.31 -8.14 3.54
N LEU A 42 29.70 -9.14 4.17
CA LEU A 42 28.29 -9.47 3.95
C LEU A 42 27.35 -8.36 4.45
N LYS A 43 27.67 -7.75 5.60
CA LYS A 43 26.93 -6.62 6.16
C LYS A 43 26.83 -5.48 5.16
N ARG A 44 27.96 -5.06 4.56
CA ARG A 44 27.97 -4.01 3.53
C ARG A 44 27.13 -4.35 2.30
N SER A 45 27.17 -5.61 1.86
CA SER A 45 26.31 -6.08 0.77
C SER A 45 24.82 -5.98 1.11
N TYR A 46 24.44 -6.40 2.32
CA TYR A 46 23.04 -6.35 2.78
C TYR A 46 22.57 -4.91 3.03
N GLU A 47 23.43 -4.03 3.53
CA GLU A 47 23.15 -2.59 3.64
C GLU A 47 22.89 -1.96 2.26
N SER A 48 23.64 -2.35 1.23
CA SER A 48 23.40 -1.89 -0.14
C SER A 48 22.07 -2.39 -0.70
N GLU A 49 21.73 -3.66 -0.47
CA GLU A 49 20.42 -4.22 -0.86
C GLU A 49 19.28 -3.52 -0.12
N ALA A 50 19.45 -3.26 1.18
CA ALA A 50 18.48 -2.58 2.02
C ALA A 50 18.15 -1.17 1.51
N LYS A 51 19.15 -0.41 1.04
CA LYS A 51 18.93 0.91 0.42
C LYS A 51 18.01 0.82 -0.80
N SER A 52 18.24 -0.16 -1.68
CA SER A 52 17.38 -0.33 -2.87
C SER A 52 15.95 -0.75 -2.51
N ILE A 53 15.78 -1.59 -1.48
CA ILE A 53 14.46 -1.98 -0.98
C ILE A 53 13.74 -0.76 -0.38
N GLU A 54 14.45 0.07 0.39
CA GLU A 54 13.92 1.29 0.99
C GLU A 54 13.48 2.32 -0.07
N GLU A 55 14.25 2.49 -1.15
CA GLU A 55 13.87 3.34 -2.27
C GLU A 55 12.57 2.86 -2.94
N ARG A 56 12.42 1.54 -3.13
CA ARG A 56 11.17 0.95 -3.67
C ARG A 56 10.00 1.15 -2.72
N ARG A 57 10.22 0.98 -1.41
CA ARG A 57 9.20 1.21 -0.38
C ARG A 57 8.70 2.66 -0.43
N ARG A 58 9.60 3.64 -0.46
CA ARG A 58 9.26 5.07 -0.57
C ARG A 58 8.53 5.40 -1.85
N SER A 59 9.04 4.92 -2.98
CA SER A 59 8.40 5.13 -4.30
C SER A 59 6.98 4.54 -4.36
N LEU A 60 6.76 3.36 -3.77
CA LEU A 60 5.42 2.78 -3.68
C LEU A 60 4.53 3.59 -2.74
N LEU A 61 5.04 4.00 -1.58
CA LEU A 61 4.32 4.80 -0.60
C LEU A 61 3.80 6.12 -1.20
N ASP A 62 4.65 6.85 -1.92
CA ASP A 62 4.28 8.11 -2.57
C ASP A 62 3.22 7.89 -3.65
N ARG A 63 3.36 6.83 -4.46
CA ARG A 63 2.37 6.46 -5.47
C ARG A 63 1.02 6.10 -4.84
N LEU A 64 1.02 5.33 -3.76
CA LEU A 64 -0.22 4.96 -3.05
C LEU A 64 -0.89 6.16 -2.39
N ARG A 65 -0.14 7.13 -1.86
CA ARG A 65 -0.70 8.38 -1.30
C ARG A 65 -1.38 9.21 -2.39
N ASN A 66 -0.75 9.35 -3.56
CA ASN A 66 -1.38 10.03 -4.69
C ASN A 66 -2.65 9.28 -5.14
N TYR A 67 -2.58 7.96 -5.24
CA TYR A 67 -3.72 7.13 -5.61
C TYR A 67 -4.87 7.22 -4.61
N LEU A 68 -4.57 7.26 -3.30
CA LEU A 68 -5.57 7.44 -2.25
C LEU A 68 -6.31 8.78 -2.40
N ASN A 69 -5.59 9.86 -2.74
CA ASN A 69 -6.19 11.16 -3.01
C ASN A 69 -7.08 11.13 -4.26
N GLU A 70 -6.64 10.45 -5.32
CA GLU A 70 -7.45 10.27 -6.54
C GLU A 70 -8.75 9.51 -6.25
N ILE A 71 -8.67 8.43 -5.46
CA ILE A 71 -9.84 7.66 -5.03
C ILE A 71 -10.80 8.52 -4.19
N ASP A 72 -10.29 9.32 -3.24
CA ASP A 72 -11.12 10.25 -2.44
C ASP A 72 -11.88 11.25 -3.32
N GLN A 73 -11.25 11.78 -4.39
CA GLN A 73 -11.94 12.65 -5.34
C GLN A 73 -13.01 11.91 -6.15
N GLN A 74 -12.77 10.65 -6.51
CA GLN A 74 -13.76 9.82 -7.18
C GLN A 74 -14.99 9.56 -6.30
N ILE A 75 -14.77 9.22 -5.01
CA ILE A 75 -15.84 9.04 -4.02
C ILE A 75 -16.73 10.30 -3.98
N LYS A 76 -16.12 11.48 -3.77
CA LYS A 76 -16.84 12.77 -3.73
C LYS A 76 -17.61 13.06 -5.02
N SER A 77 -17.06 12.70 -6.17
CA SER A 77 -17.73 12.89 -7.45
C SER A 77 -18.95 11.96 -7.61
N ILE A 78 -18.85 10.72 -7.14
CA ILE A 78 -19.95 9.75 -7.17
C ILE A 78 -21.07 10.22 -6.23
N GLU A 79 -20.72 10.64 -5.01
CA GLU A 79 -21.69 11.17 -4.03
C GLU A 79 -22.46 12.38 -4.58
N LYS A 80 -21.76 13.34 -5.21
CA LYS A 80 -22.42 14.48 -5.86
C LYS A 80 -23.37 14.05 -6.97
N ARG A 81 -23.01 13.01 -7.73
CA ARG A 81 -23.86 12.49 -8.79
C ARG A 81 -25.10 11.78 -8.24
N ILE A 82 -24.95 11.06 -7.13
CA ILE A 82 -26.08 10.47 -6.39
C ILE A 82 -27.05 11.60 -5.97
N VAL A 83 -26.55 12.65 -5.30
CA VAL A 83 -27.39 13.78 -4.87
C VAL A 83 -28.13 14.42 -6.07
N SER A 84 -27.45 14.63 -7.19
CA SER A 84 -28.09 15.18 -8.39
C SER A 84 -29.22 14.27 -8.92
N ILE A 85 -29.07 12.95 -8.84
CA ILE A 85 -30.12 12.00 -9.26
C ILE A 85 -31.31 12.04 -8.28
N GLU A 86 -31.03 12.12 -6.98
CA GLU A 86 -32.06 12.25 -5.93
C GLU A 86 -32.89 13.53 -6.13
N GLU A 87 -32.25 14.67 -6.40
CA GLU A 87 -32.93 15.93 -6.67
C GLU A 87 -33.86 15.81 -7.89
N ARG A 88 -33.33 15.29 -9.00
CA ARG A 88 -34.09 15.11 -10.25
C ARG A 88 -35.28 14.19 -10.10
N TYR A 89 -35.13 13.10 -9.34
CA TYR A 89 -36.25 12.22 -9.03
C TYR A 89 -37.30 12.93 -8.17
N THR A 90 -36.86 13.66 -7.14
CA THR A 90 -37.75 14.40 -6.23
C THR A 90 -38.60 15.44 -6.94
N VAL A 91 -38.04 16.15 -7.92
CA VAL A 91 -38.78 17.16 -8.71
C VAL A 91 -39.55 16.55 -9.89
N GLY A 92 -39.52 15.23 -10.06
CA GLY A 92 -40.23 14.52 -11.12
C GLY A 92 -39.59 14.63 -12.51
N GLU A 93 -38.32 15.01 -12.61
CA GLU A 93 -37.58 15.05 -13.88
C GLU A 93 -37.21 13.65 -14.41
N ILE A 94 -37.18 12.64 -13.54
CA ILE A 94 -36.95 11.24 -13.91
C ILE A 94 -37.98 10.34 -13.26
N ASP A 95 -38.35 9.26 -13.95
CA ASP A 95 -39.22 8.22 -13.43
C ASP A 95 -38.50 7.30 -12.42
N GLU A 96 -39.30 6.51 -11.69
CA GLU A 96 -38.81 5.61 -10.64
C GLU A 96 -37.88 4.52 -11.16
N GLU A 97 -38.13 3.99 -12.38
CA GLU A 97 -37.30 2.94 -12.96
C GLU A 97 -35.91 3.47 -13.30
N SER A 98 -35.87 4.65 -13.95
CA SER A 98 -34.65 5.38 -14.28
C SER A 98 -33.85 5.78 -13.04
N TYR A 99 -34.54 6.23 -11.99
CA TYR A 99 -33.93 6.54 -10.69
C TYR A 99 -33.28 5.30 -10.06
N LYS A 100 -34.04 4.22 -9.87
CA LYS A 100 -33.56 2.99 -9.23
C LYS A 100 -32.34 2.43 -9.92
N LYS A 101 -32.40 2.31 -11.26
CA LYS A 101 -31.29 1.79 -12.06
C LYS A 101 -30.01 2.62 -11.90
N GLN A 102 -30.11 3.95 -11.86
CA GLN A 102 -28.94 4.81 -11.73
C GLN A 102 -28.36 4.80 -10.31
N ILE A 103 -29.22 4.83 -9.28
CA ILE A 103 -28.80 4.80 -7.88
C ILE A 103 -28.15 3.46 -7.53
N GLU A 104 -28.77 2.34 -7.89
CA GLU A 104 -28.21 1.01 -7.62
C GLU A 104 -26.82 0.84 -8.25
N ALA A 105 -26.65 1.30 -9.49
CA ALA A 105 -25.37 1.26 -10.18
C ALA A 105 -24.31 2.12 -9.48
N LEU A 106 -24.64 3.37 -9.10
CA LEU A 106 -23.71 4.27 -8.44
C LEU A 106 -23.36 3.82 -7.02
N GLN A 107 -24.32 3.27 -6.27
CA GLN A 107 -24.08 2.71 -4.93
C GLN A 107 -23.13 1.51 -5.00
N THR A 108 -23.30 0.65 -6.01
CA THR A 108 -22.38 -0.49 -6.24
C THR A 108 -20.95 0.00 -6.53
N ILE A 109 -20.80 1.01 -7.38
CA ILE A 109 -19.50 1.60 -7.68
C ILE A 109 -18.91 2.27 -6.44
N LEU A 110 -19.71 3.05 -5.70
CA LEU A 110 -19.29 3.73 -4.48
C LEU A 110 -18.77 2.75 -3.43
N GLN A 111 -19.46 1.63 -3.24
CA GLN A 111 -19.02 0.57 -2.34
C GLN A 111 -17.64 0.05 -2.75
N GLY A 112 -17.47 -0.35 -4.02
CA GLY A 112 -16.19 -0.90 -4.50
C GLY A 112 -15.03 0.09 -4.38
N VAL A 113 -15.25 1.37 -4.70
CA VAL A 113 -14.24 2.42 -4.59
C VAL A 113 -13.90 2.71 -3.11
N THR A 114 -14.88 2.64 -2.21
CA THR A 114 -14.66 2.80 -0.76
C THR A 114 -13.87 1.62 -0.18
N GLU A 115 -14.15 0.40 -0.61
CA GLU A 115 -13.38 -0.79 -0.22
C GLU A 115 -11.93 -0.69 -0.70
N GLU A 116 -11.71 -0.20 -1.93
CA GLU A 116 -10.36 0.05 -2.44
C GLU A 116 -9.64 1.16 -1.66
N PHE A 117 -10.32 2.25 -1.33
CA PHE A 117 -9.77 3.33 -0.48
C PHE A 117 -9.23 2.80 0.84
N GLU A 118 -10.04 2.00 1.55
CA GLU A 118 -9.63 1.41 2.83
C GLU A 118 -8.49 0.39 2.68
N SER A 119 -8.46 -0.36 1.57
CA SER A 119 -7.35 -1.27 1.25
C SER A 119 -6.04 -0.51 1.05
N VAL A 120 -6.05 0.55 0.24
CA VAL A 120 -4.87 1.40 -0.02
C VAL A 120 -4.40 2.06 1.27
N LYS A 121 -5.32 2.60 2.07
CA LYS A 121 -5.03 3.24 3.37
C LYS A 121 -4.33 2.27 4.34
N LYS A 122 -4.81 1.03 4.44
CA LYS A 122 -4.17 -0.03 5.25
C LYS A 122 -2.78 -0.37 4.74
N SER A 123 -2.60 -0.50 3.43
CA SER A 123 -1.28 -0.78 2.84
C SER A 123 -0.28 0.34 3.07
N ILE A 124 -0.71 1.61 3.01
CA ILE A 124 0.11 2.77 3.36
C ILE A 124 0.60 2.66 4.82
N ALA A 125 -0.30 2.40 5.77
CA ALA A 125 0.06 2.27 7.18
C ALA A 125 1.10 1.15 7.41
N VAL A 126 0.91 -0.02 6.78
CA VAL A 126 1.88 -1.12 6.83
C VAL A 126 3.23 -0.68 6.29
N LEU A 127 3.27 0.02 5.15
CA LEU A 127 4.54 0.47 4.56
C LEU A 127 5.23 1.53 5.42
N GLU A 128 4.50 2.40 6.12
CA GLU A 128 5.06 3.42 7.01
C GLU A 128 5.75 2.81 8.24
N GLU A 129 5.19 1.73 8.78
CA GLU A 129 5.73 0.99 9.92
C GLU A 129 6.88 0.06 9.53
N LEU A 130 6.83 -0.55 8.34
CA LEU A 130 7.84 -1.51 7.90
C LEU A 130 9.19 -0.83 7.63
N LYS A 131 10.22 -1.28 8.33
CA LYS A 131 11.61 -0.83 8.14
C LYS A 131 12.56 -2.00 8.11
N ILE A 132 13.70 -1.80 7.45
CA ILE A 132 14.84 -2.72 7.56
C ILE A 132 15.65 -2.30 8.78
N GLU A 133 15.83 -3.21 9.74
CA GLU A 133 16.56 -2.97 10.98
C GLU A 133 18.05 -3.26 10.75
N LEU A 134 18.87 -2.21 10.67
CA LEU A 134 20.29 -2.39 10.47
C LEU A 134 20.99 -2.78 11.77
N PRO A 135 22.06 -3.60 11.74
CA PRO A 135 22.74 -4.10 12.94
C PRO A 135 23.36 -3.05 13.87
N GLY A 136 23.38 -1.77 13.48
CA GLY A 136 23.85 -0.65 14.31
C GLY A 136 22.74 0.14 14.99
N GLU A 137 21.47 -0.22 14.74
CA GLU A 137 20.26 0.39 15.31
C GLU A 137 19.58 -0.52 16.36
N LEU A 138 20.18 -1.69 16.65
CA LEU A 138 19.76 -2.70 17.63
C LEU A 138 20.67 -2.68 18.86
#